data_AF-A0A4V1INR5-F1
#
_entry.id   AF-A0A4V1INR5-F1
#
_cell.length_a   1.000
_cell.length_b   1.000
_cell.length_c   1.000
_cell.angle_alpha   90.00
_cell.angle_beta   90.00
_cell.angle_gamma   90.00
#
_symmetry.space_group_name_H-M   'P 1'
#
loop_
_entity.id
_entity.type
_entity.pdbx_description
1 polymer ?
#
loop_
_entity_poly.entity_id
_entity_poly.type
_entity_poly.pdbx_seq_one_letter_code
_entity_poly.pdbx_strand_id
1 'polypeptide(L)'
;MLILTFRRSERAFINEHTILTFAEKDHQHNARITIKGPQLDFNQWLSIGDTLTLETLPLTIVLLERNSRHQTRIGFDAPDNIIILREKVYLRNRQKRMAA
;
A
#
# COMPACT_ATOMS: atom_id res chain seq x y z
N MET A 1 -6.66 -6.56 -10.29
CA MET A 1 -6.69 -6.16 -8.86
C MET A 1 -6.07 -7.19 -7.91
N LEU A 2 -4.98 -6.81 -7.23
CA LEU A 2 -4.39 -7.47 -6.06
C LEU A 2 -5.03 -6.92 -4.78
N ILE A 3 -5.43 -7.77 -3.84
CA ILE A 3 -5.96 -7.33 -2.53
C ILE A 3 -4.97 -7.69 -1.44
N LEU A 4 -4.54 -6.70 -0.65
CA LEU A 4 -3.69 -6.92 0.52
C LEU A 4 -4.37 -6.43 1.80
N THR A 5 -4.17 -7.18 2.88
CA THR A 5 -4.59 -6.78 4.22
C THR A 5 -3.36 -6.31 4.99
N PHE A 6 -3.45 -5.12 5.56
CA PHE A 6 -2.40 -4.49 6.35
C PHE A 6 -2.85 -4.26 7.78
N ARG A 7 -1.93 -4.44 8.73
CA ARG A 7 -2.02 -3.90 10.08
C ARG A 7 -1.43 -2.48 10.09
N ARG A 8 -1.80 -1.67 11.08
CA ARG A 8 -1.37 -0.26 11.23
C ARG A 8 0.15 -0.01 11.12
N SER A 9 0.99 -0.98 11.49
CA SER A 9 2.45 -0.86 11.43
C SER A 9 3.07 -1.44 10.16
N GLU A 10 2.28 -2.05 9.29
CA GLU A 10 2.78 -2.72 8.08
C GLU A 10 2.94 -1.72 6.93
N ARG A 11 3.92 -2.02 6.08
CA ARG A 11 4.27 -1.25 4.90
C ARG A 11 4.18 -2.13 3.66
N ALA A 12 3.95 -1.50 2.52
CA ALA A 12 4.08 -2.11 1.22
C ALA A 12 5.19 -1.44 0.42
N PHE A 13 5.85 -2.22 -0.42
CA PHE A 13 6.87 -1.77 -1.36
C PHE A 13 6.34 -2.02 -2.76
N ILE A 14 6.26 -0.97 -3.57
CA ILE A 14 5.90 -1.04 -5.00
C ILE A 14 7.18 -1.30 -5.83
N ASN A 15 8.29 -0.73 -5.37
CA ASN A 15 9.63 -0.98 -5.91
C ASN A 15 10.66 -0.66 -4.81
N GLU A 16 11.95 -0.63 -5.16
CA GLU A 16 13.03 -0.42 -4.20
C GLU A 16 13.03 0.97 -3.56
N HIS A 17 12.37 1.94 -4.18
CA HIS A 17 12.37 3.34 -3.77
C HIS A 17 10.98 3.88 -3.40
N THR A 18 9.92 3.12 -3.65
CA THR A 18 8.53 3.56 -3.46
C THR A 18 7.87 2.74 -2.37
N ILE A 19 7.62 3.41 -1.26
CA ILE A 19 7.06 2.83 -0.04
C ILE A 19 5.67 3.38 0.15
N LEU A 20 4.79 2.50 0.58
CA LEU A 20 3.42 2.82 0.88
C LEU A 20 3.11 2.42 2.33
N THR A 21 2.56 3.38 3.08
CA THR A 21 2.22 3.24 4.49
C THR A 21 0.78 3.65 4.74
N PHE A 22 0.25 3.13 5.86
CA PHE A 22 -1.13 3.34 6.26
C PHE A 22 -1.19 3.81 7.70
N ALA A 23 -2.02 4.79 7.97
CA ALA A 23 -2.39 5.15 9.34
C ALA A 23 -3.90 5.22 9.47
N GLU A 24 -4.46 4.55 10.47
CA GLU A 24 -5.88 4.61 10.78
C GLU A 24 -6.16 5.71 11.80
N LYS A 25 -7.33 6.35 11.71
CA LYS A 25 -7.89 7.14 12.82
C LYS A 25 -8.93 6.27 13.54
N ASP A 26 -8.79 6.17 14.86
CA ASP A 26 -9.73 5.37 15.66
C ASP A 26 -11.16 5.90 15.50
N HIS A 27 -12.11 4.96 15.46
CA HIS A 27 -13.56 5.22 15.28
C HIS A 27 -14.01 5.83 13.95
N GLN A 28 -13.14 5.93 12.93
CA GLN A 28 -13.52 6.36 11.58
C GLN A 28 -13.30 5.24 10.54
N HIS A 29 -14.12 5.20 9.50
CA HIS A 29 -13.99 4.27 8.36
C HIS A 29 -12.93 4.73 7.33
N ASN A 30 -11.91 5.45 7.81
CA ASN A 30 -10.95 6.14 6.95
C ASN A 30 -9.53 5.65 7.27
N ALA A 31 -8.71 5.56 6.22
CA ALA A 31 -7.28 5.30 6.33
C ALA A 31 -6.50 6.43 5.65
N ARG A 32 -5.48 6.93 6.32
CA ARG A 32 -4.49 7.82 5.73
C ARG A 32 -3.52 6.96 4.94
N ILE A 33 -3.52 7.13 3.63
CA ILE A 33 -2.55 6.52 2.73
C ILE A 33 -1.41 7.50 2.55
N THR A 34 -0.18 7.05 2.74
CA THR A 34 1.01 7.84 2.41
C THR A 34 1.88 7.03 1.46
N ILE A 35 2.29 7.65 0.37
CA ILE A 35 3.16 7.05 -0.64
C ILE A 35 4.36 7.98 -0.82
N LYS A 36 5.55 7.42 -0.64
CA LYS A 36 6.81 8.16 -0.77
C LYS A 36 7.72 7.43 -1.74
N GLY A 37 8.20 8.15 -2.74
CA GLY A 37 9.18 7.71 -3.72
C GLY A 37 9.84 8.90 -4.43
N PRO A 38 10.82 8.65 -5.31
CA PRO A 38 11.68 9.69 -5.89
C PRO A 38 10.94 10.79 -6.66
N GLN A 39 9.76 10.47 -7.21
CA GLN A 39 8.91 11.40 -7.97
C GLN A 39 7.45 11.34 -7.50
N LEU A 40 7.22 10.74 -6.33
CA LEU A 40 5.88 10.52 -5.80
C LEU A 40 5.86 10.87 -4.32
N ASP A 41 5.20 11.96 -3.99
CA ASP A 41 4.86 12.31 -2.62
C ASP A 41 3.35 12.48 -2.54
N PHE A 42 2.70 11.49 -1.94
CA PHE A 42 1.26 11.48 -1.77
C PHE A 42 0.90 11.25 -0.29
N ASN A 43 -0.10 12.00 0.19
CA ASN A 43 -0.58 11.86 1.55
C ASN A 43 -2.03 12.33 1.70
N GLN A 44 -2.97 11.39 1.78
CA GLN A 44 -4.41 11.71 1.84
C GLN A 44 -5.17 10.72 2.70
N TRP A 45 -6.29 11.18 3.26
CA TRP A 45 -7.31 10.31 3.85
C TRP A 45 -8.21 9.74 2.77
N LEU A 46 -8.37 8.42 2.75
CA LEU A 46 -9.37 7.72 1.96
C LEU A 46 -10.42 7.13 2.90
N SER A 47 -11.68 7.21 2.48
CA SER A 47 -12.83 6.52 3.07
C SER A 47 -13.05 5.18 2.34
N ILE A 48 -13.82 4.28 2.93
CA ILE A 48 -14.18 3.02 2.26
C ILE A 48 -14.88 3.33 0.92
N GLY A 49 -14.40 2.73 -0.15
CA GLY A 49 -14.87 2.95 -1.52
C GLY A 49 -14.13 4.06 -2.27
N ASP A 50 -13.36 4.90 -1.58
CA ASP A 50 -12.56 5.94 -2.25
C ASP A 50 -11.44 5.29 -3.06
N THR A 51 -11.22 5.86 -4.24
CA THR A 51 -10.17 5.45 -5.17
C THR A 51 -9.13 6.55 -5.32
N LEU A 52 -7.87 6.15 -5.31
CA LEU A 52 -6.72 7.00 -5.62
C LEU A 52 -6.04 6.47 -6.87
N THR A 53 -6.01 7.26 -7.94
CA THR A 53 -5.24 6.94 -9.14
C THR A 53 -3.95 7.74 -9.14
N LEU A 54 -2.83 7.05 -9.30
CA LEU A 54 -1.51 7.67 -9.43
C LEU A 54 -1.14 7.66 -10.91
N GLU A 55 -0.93 8.83 -11.49
CA GLU A 55 -0.57 8.91 -12.92
C GLU A 55 0.91 8.60 -13.16
N THR A 56 1.77 8.97 -12.21
CA THR A 56 3.22 8.74 -12.27
C THR A 56 3.60 7.26 -12.17
N LEU A 57 2.72 6.45 -11.61
CA LEU A 57 2.84 5.01 -11.44
C LEU A 57 1.45 4.47 -11.75
N PRO A 58 1.17 3.84 -12.91
CA PRO A 58 -0.18 3.47 -13.32
C PRO A 58 -0.79 2.45 -12.34
N LEU A 59 -1.34 2.98 -11.25
CA LEU A 59 -1.73 2.27 -10.06
C LEU A 59 -2.94 2.97 -9.48
N THR A 60 -4.03 2.23 -9.37
CA THR A 60 -5.20 2.64 -8.63
C THR A 60 -5.24 1.91 -7.28
N ILE A 61 -5.47 2.67 -6.22
CA ILE A 61 -5.54 2.18 -4.85
C ILE A 61 -6.94 2.42 -4.34
N VAL A 62 -7.55 1.38 -3.77
CA VAL A 62 -8.92 1.44 -3.26
C VAL A 62 -8.96 0.98 -1.83
N LEU A 63 -9.52 1.78 -0.94
CA LEU A 63 -9.80 1.34 0.42
C LEU A 63 -11.07 0.49 0.42
N LEU A 64 -10.92 -0.83 0.60
CA LEU A 64 -12.03 -1.77 0.46
C LEU A 64 -12.77 -2.01 1.79
N GLU A 65 -12.03 -2.16 2.88
CA GLU A 65 -12.63 -2.50 4.17
C GLU A 65 -11.70 -2.13 5.32
N ARG A 66 -12.30 -1.81 6.47
CA ARG A 66 -11.62 -1.80 7.76
C ARG A 66 -12.26 -2.85 8.66
N ASN A 67 -11.50 -3.83 9.11
CA ASN A 67 -11.98 -4.82 10.08
C ASN A 67 -11.70 -4.34 11.52
N SER A 68 -12.58 -4.73 12.45
CA SER A 68 -12.59 -4.52 13.91
C SER A 68 -11.26 -4.71 14.65
N ARG A 69 -10.23 -5.30 14.03
CA ARG A 69 -8.91 -5.57 14.64
C ARG A 69 -7.79 -4.65 14.13
N HIS A 70 -8.10 -3.42 13.73
CA HIS A 70 -7.13 -2.47 13.16
C HIS A 70 -6.41 -3.03 11.92
N GLN A 71 -7.19 -3.72 11.09
CA GLN A 71 -6.74 -4.24 9.81
C GLN A 71 -7.46 -3.50 8.69
N THR A 72 -6.69 -3.05 7.72
CA THR A 72 -7.20 -2.37 6.54
C THR A 72 -6.99 -3.25 5.31
N ARG A 73 -8.05 -3.48 4.54
CA ARG A 73 -8.01 -4.18 3.25
C ARG A 73 -7.97 -3.18 2.12
N ILE A 74 -7.01 -3.36 1.23
CA ILE A 74 -6.72 -2.39 0.19
C ILE A 74 -6.56 -3.14 -1.12
N GLY A 75 -7.31 -2.68 -2.12
CA GLY A 75 -7.20 -3.11 -3.49
C GLY A 75 -6.16 -2.30 -4.22
N PHE A 76 -5.34 -2.96 -5.01
CA PHE A 76 -4.39 -2.37 -5.94
C PHE A 76 -4.73 -2.86 -7.33
N ASP A 77 -5.06 -1.94 -8.22
CA ASP A 77 -5.20 -2.24 -9.63
C ASP A 77 -4.04 -1.62 -10.39
N ALA A 78 -3.22 -2.49 -10.97
CA ALA A 78 -1.95 -2.14 -11.59
C ALA A 78 -1.67 -3.09 -12.75
N PRO A 79 -0.93 -2.67 -13.78
CA PRO A 79 -0.43 -3.58 -14.82
C PRO A 79 0.53 -4.63 -14.25
N ASP A 80 0.69 -5.74 -14.97
CA ASP A 80 1.44 -6.93 -14.52
C ASP A 80 2.93 -6.68 -14.20
N ASN A 81 3.50 -5.60 -14.73
CA ASN A 81 4.88 -5.20 -14.46
C ASN A 81 5.07 -4.51 -13.10
N ILE A 82 3.98 -4.12 -12.41
CA ILE A 82 4.04 -3.50 -11.09
C ILE A 82 3.86 -4.57 -10.01
N ILE A 83 4.91 -4.79 -9.23
CA ILE A 83 4.91 -5.78 -8.14
C ILE A 83 4.77 -5.07 -6.81
N ILE A 84 3.68 -5.33 -6.09
CA ILE A 84 3.44 -4.75 -4.76
C ILE A 84 3.61 -5.84 -3.71
N LEU A 85 4.60 -5.65 -2.83
CA LEU A 85 4.94 -6.62 -1.79
C LEU A 85 4.73 -6.02 -0.41
N ARG A 86 4.17 -6.81 0.50
CA ARG A 86 4.26 -6.52 1.94
C ARG A 86 5.73 -6.51 2.37
N GLU A 87 6.08 -5.63 3.30
CA GLU A 87 7.45 -5.45 3.80
C GLU A 87 8.18 -6.76 4.12
N LYS A 88 7.54 -7.65 4.89
CA LYS A 88 8.13 -8.95 5.26
C LYS A 88 8.54 -9.78 4.04
N VAL A 89 7.72 -9.76 2.98
CA VAL A 89 8.00 -10.49 1.73
C VAL A 89 9.10 -9.80 0.95
N TYR A 90 9.03 -8.47 0.83
CA TYR A 90 10.06 -7.66 0.17
C TYR A 90 11.45 -7.89 0.78
N LEU A 91 11.57 -7.78 2.11
CA LEU A 91 12.84 -7.96 2.82
C LEU A 91 13.41 -9.37 2.62
N ARG A 92 12.56 -10.41 2.68
CA ARG A 92 12.99 -11.79 2.41
C ARG A 92 13.50 -11.96 0.98
N ASN A 93 12.83 -11.38 0.00
CA ASN A 93 13.26 -11.46 -1.40
C ASN A 93 14.56 -10.69 -1.64
N ARG A 94 14.72 -9.53 -0.99
CA ARG A 94 15.96 -8.74 -1.04
C ARG A 94 17.14 -9.51 -0.45
N GLN A 95 16.97 -10.14 0.70
CA GLN A 95 18.01 -10.98 1.32
C GLN A 95 18.44 -12.13 0.40
N LYS A 96 17.49 -12.82 -0.25
CA LYS A 96 17.80 -13.88 -1.21
C LYS A 96 18.61 -13.37 -2.40
N ARG A 97 18.28 -12.19 -2.94
CA ARG A 97 19.01 -11.56 -4.06
C ARG A 97 20.42 -11.14 -3.68
N MET A 98 20.65 -10.74 -2.42
CA MET A 98 21.98 -10.35 -1.94
C MET A 98 22.89 -11.54 -1.61
N ALA A 99 22.31 -12.73 -1.44
CA ALA A 99 23.04 -13.96 -1.09
C ALA A 99 23.30 -14.87 -2.30
N ALA A 100 22.79 -14.50 -3.49
CA ALA A 100 23.02 -15.19 -4.76
C ALA A 100 24.06 -14.42 -5.57
#